data_AF-A0A1I6JAT9-F1
#
_entry.id   AF-A0A1I6JAT9-F1
#
_cell.length_a   1.000
_cell.length_b   1.000
_cell.length_c   1.000
_cell.angle_alpha   90.00
_cell.angle_beta   90.00
_cell.angle_gamma   90.00
#
_symmetry.space_group_name_H-M   'P 1'
#
loop_
_entity.id
_entity.type
_entity.pdbx_description
1 polymer ?
#
loop_
_entity_poly.entity_id
_entity_poly.type
_entity_poly.pdbx_seq_one_letter_code
_entity_poly.pdbx_strand_id
1 'polypeptide(L)'
;MPSGGHGNSGPARDPNALRRDRADDGAWVTLPTVFDGDAPAWPLELLTGTESALWDELWLKPQAAMWSKLGLKFQVAAYVRAYLESVEPGAVNGLKTGVLRMEAELGLSIPGMTRLGWKFAEDEVAEVRQEKQRAVSARDRLRAING
;
A
#
# COMPACT_ATOMS: atom_id res chain seq x y z
N MET A 1 32.45 6.71 -17.11
CA MET A 1 31.37 7.42 -16.38
C MET A 1 30.82 6.46 -15.33
N PRO A 2 30.74 6.81 -14.03
CA PRO A 2 30.16 5.90 -13.05
C PRO A 2 28.63 5.94 -13.17
N SER A 3 28.02 4.76 -13.31
CA SER A 3 26.58 4.55 -13.29
C SER A 3 26.01 4.96 -11.92
N GLY A 4 24.99 5.81 -11.90
CA GLY A 4 24.32 6.25 -10.68
C GLY A 4 23.66 5.07 -9.96
N GLY A 5 24.00 4.87 -8.69
CA GLY A 5 23.40 3.82 -7.87
C GLY A 5 21.90 4.05 -7.70
N HIS A 6 21.09 3.03 -8.01
CA HIS A 6 19.66 3.04 -7.67
C HIS A 6 19.51 2.89 -6.16
N GLY A 7 18.67 3.71 -5.52
CA GLY A 7 18.36 3.63 -4.08
C GLY A 7 17.70 2.32 -3.61
N ASN A 8 17.55 1.34 -4.51
CA ASN A 8 16.96 0.02 -4.28
C ASN A 8 17.95 -1.14 -4.55
N SER A 9 19.24 -0.88 -4.80
CA SER A 9 20.23 -1.93 -5.13
C SER A 9 20.74 -2.73 -3.93
N GLY A 10 19.94 -2.83 -2.86
CA GLY A 10 20.25 -3.64 -1.68
C GLY A 10 19.37 -4.89 -1.64
N PRO A 11 19.89 -6.04 -1.16
CA PRO A 11 19.04 -7.19 -0.89
C PRO A 11 17.92 -6.78 0.06
N ALA A 12 16.72 -7.32 -0.16
CA ALA A 12 15.59 -7.12 0.75
C ALA A 12 16.04 -7.45 2.18
N ARG A 13 15.62 -6.62 3.12
CA ARG A 13 16.02 -6.74 4.52
C ARG A 13 15.61 -8.12 5.04
N ASP A 14 16.60 -8.98 5.27
CA ASP A 14 16.39 -10.35 5.72
C ASP A 14 15.80 -10.35 7.14
N PRO A 15 14.59 -10.89 7.35
CA PRO A 15 13.96 -10.94 8.66
C PRO A 15 14.67 -11.85 9.67
N ASN A 16 15.56 -12.75 9.22
CA ASN A 16 16.30 -13.69 10.06
C ASN A 16 17.80 -13.34 10.22
N ALA A 17 18.25 -12.19 9.71
CA ALA A 17 19.63 -11.75 9.88
C ALA A 17 19.90 -11.37 11.35
N LEU A 18 20.49 -12.30 12.10
CA LEU A 18 20.91 -12.10 13.49
C LEU A 18 22.05 -11.08 13.57
N ARG A 19 21.72 -9.79 13.66
CA ARG A 19 22.66 -8.73 14.06
C ARG A 19 22.50 -8.45 15.54
N ARG A 20 23.58 -8.62 16.30
CA ARG A 20 23.56 -8.66 17.77
C ARG A 20 23.32 -7.32 18.47
N ASP A 21 23.42 -6.17 17.79
CA ASP A 21 23.47 -4.88 18.50
C ASP A 21 22.74 -3.74 17.76
N ARG A 22 21.43 -3.85 17.57
CA ARG A 22 20.61 -2.65 17.28
C ARG A 22 19.24 -2.78 17.94
N ALA A 23 19.03 -1.99 18.98
CA ALA A 23 17.82 -2.03 19.80
C ALA A 23 16.55 -1.47 19.09
N ASP A 24 16.64 -0.99 17.84
CA ASP A 24 15.47 -0.43 17.15
C ASP A 24 15.58 -0.46 15.62
N ASP A 25 16.00 -1.60 15.08
CA ASP A 25 15.94 -1.83 13.64
C ASP A 25 14.48 -2.06 13.22
N GLY A 26 13.75 -0.98 12.95
CA GLY A 26 12.46 -0.94 12.25
C GLY A 26 11.28 -1.59 12.96
N ALA A 27 10.85 -1.01 14.08
CA ALA A 27 9.54 -1.30 14.64
C ALA A 27 8.45 -1.05 13.59
N TRP A 28 7.75 -2.11 13.18
CA TRP A 28 6.59 -1.98 12.31
C TRP A 28 5.52 -1.13 13.01
N VAL A 29 4.96 -0.15 12.31
CA VAL A 29 3.83 0.63 12.77
C VAL A 29 2.57 -0.20 12.58
N THR A 30 1.91 -0.54 13.68
CA THR A 30 0.58 -1.14 13.65
C THR A 30 -0.46 -0.04 13.43
N LEU A 31 -1.18 -0.11 12.32
CA LEU A 31 -2.31 0.76 11.99
C LEU A 31 -3.57 0.29 12.71
N PRO A 32 -4.49 1.20 13.07
CA PRO A 32 -5.80 0.81 13.61
C PRO A 32 -6.62 0.04 12.57
N THR A 33 -7.67 -0.67 13.00
CA THR A 33 -8.56 -1.41 12.08
C THR A 33 -9.39 -0.49 11.19
N VAL A 34 -9.69 0.72 11.66
CA VAL A 34 -10.36 1.79 10.92
C VAL A 34 -9.75 3.13 11.33
N PHE A 35 -9.82 4.13 10.46
CA PHE A 35 -9.55 5.50 10.88
C PHE A 35 -10.80 6.08 11.56
N ASP A 36 -10.61 6.59 12.78
CA ASP A 36 -11.65 7.14 13.65
C ASP A 36 -11.77 8.67 13.57
N GLY A 37 -10.88 9.32 12.84
CA GLY A 37 -10.94 10.76 12.59
C GLY A 37 -11.80 11.12 11.38
N ASP A 38 -12.16 12.40 11.29
CA ASP A 38 -12.86 12.93 10.12
C ASP A 38 -11.90 13.08 8.93
N ALA A 39 -12.42 12.83 7.73
CA ALA A 39 -11.74 13.20 6.50
C ALA A 39 -11.50 14.72 6.51
N PRO A 40 -10.28 15.20 6.24
CA PRO A 40 -10.03 16.63 6.17
C PRO A 40 -10.77 17.22 4.97
N ALA A 41 -11.04 18.53 5.04
CA ALA A 41 -11.57 19.27 3.91
C ALA A 41 -10.69 19.04 2.66
N TRP A 42 -11.35 18.80 1.53
CA TRP A 42 -10.69 18.60 0.25
C TRP A 42 -9.74 19.77 -0.04
N PRO A 43 -8.45 19.51 -0.32
CA PRO A 43 -7.44 20.57 -0.33
C PRO A 43 -7.24 21.24 -1.69
N LEU A 44 -7.96 20.82 -2.73
CA LEU A 44 -7.86 21.39 -4.10
C LEU A 44 -9.11 22.24 -4.42
N GLU A 45 -9.02 23.11 -5.43
CA GLU A 45 -10.04 24.14 -5.68
C GLU A 45 -11.45 23.61 -6.03
N LEU A 46 -11.51 22.48 -6.74
CA LEU A 46 -12.77 21.87 -7.17
C LEU A 46 -12.80 20.40 -6.76
N LEU A 47 -13.96 19.99 -6.22
CA LEU A 47 -14.29 18.61 -5.86
C LEU A 47 -15.50 18.17 -6.69
N THR A 48 -15.31 17.14 -7.51
CA THR A 48 -16.37 16.47 -8.24
C THR A 48 -17.04 15.40 -7.36
N GLY A 49 -18.25 14.95 -7.73
CA GLY A 49 -18.96 13.92 -6.96
C GLY A 49 -18.20 12.59 -6.89
N THR A 50 -17.52 12.19 -7.97
CA THR A 50 -16.71 10.97 -8.01
C THR A 50 -15.43 11.10 -7.18
N GLU A 51 -14.78 12.27 -7.20
CA GLU A 51 -13.65 12.54 -6.31
C GLU A 51 -14.08 12.52 -4.84
N SER A 52 -15.25 13.08 -4.50
CA SER A 52 -15.75 13.09 -3.12
C SER A 52 -15.98 11.67 -2.60
N ALA A 53 -16.63 10.82 -3.40
CA ALA A 53 -16.90 9.44 -3.00
C ALA A 53 -15.60 8.66 -2.75
N LEU A 54 -14.60 8.78 -3.64
CA LEU A 54 -13.32 8.10 -3.46
C LEU A 54 -12.52 8.70 -2.30
N TRP A 55 -12.55 10.02 -2.12
CA TRP A 55 -11.91 10.70 -1.00
C TRP A 55 -12.43 10.15 0.33
N ASP A 56 -13.75 10.12 0.50
CA ASP A 56 -14.39 9.63 1.72
C ASP A 56 -14.05 8.15 1.97
N GLU A 57 -14.07 7.31 0.91
CA GLU A 57 -13.67 5.90 1.04
C GLU A 57 -12.21 5.73 1.47
N LEU A 58 -11.29 6.51 0.90
CA LEU A 58 -9.88 6.45 1.26
C LEU A 58 -9.66 6.83 2.72
N TRP A 59 -10.33 7.88 3.20
CA TRP A 59 -10.17 8.34 4.58
C TRP A 59 -10.76 7.39 5.62
N LEU A 60 -11.62 6.43 5.25
CA LEU A 60 -12.06 5.37 6.18
C LEU A 60 -10.98 4.29 6.42
N LYS A 61 -9.97 4.19 5.54
CA LYS A 61 -8.98 3.11 5.61
C LYS A 61 -7.99 3.32 6.78
N PRO A 62 -7.47 2.25 7.40
CA PRO A 62 -6.43 2.31 8.44
C PRO A 62 -5.26 3.27 8.15
N GLN A 63 -4.82 3.31 6.90
CA GLN A 63 -3.70 4.11 6.43
C GLN A 63 -3.93 5.61 6.64
N ALA A 64 -5.20 6.06 6.67
CA ALA A 64 -5.58 7.43 6.90
C ALA A 64 -5.12 7.96 8.27
N ALA A 65 -4.96 7.09 9.28
CA ALA A 65 -4.32 7.45 10.55
C ALA A 65 -2.90 7.99 10.36
N MET A 66 -2.13 7.36 9.46
CA MET A 66 -0.78 7.81 9.12
C MET A 66 -0.80 9.03 8.21
N TRP A 67 -1.72 9.11 7.25
CA TRP A 67 -1.85 10.29 6.39
C TRP A 67 -2.21 11.53 7.18
N SER A 68 -3.13 11.41 8.15
CA SER A 68 -3.49 12.47 9.09
C SER A 68 -2.27 12.92 9.90
N LYS A 69 -1.57 11.96 10.54
CA LYS A 69 -0.37 12.22 11.35
C LYS A 69 0.75 12.90 10.56
N LEU A 70 0.91 12.56 9.28
CA LEU A 70 1.97 13.07 8.41
C LEU A 70 1.55 14.29 7.57
N GLY A 71 0.28 14.71 7.62
CA GLY A 71 -0.22 15.85 6.85
C GLY A 71 -0.33 15.59 5.34
N LEU A 72 -0.58 14.36 4.91
CA LEU A 72 -0.51 13.93 3.51
C LEU A 72 -1.77 14.21 2.66
N LYS A 73 -2.63 15.13 3.10
CA LYS A 73 -3.93 15.38 2.44
C LYS A 73 -3.80 15.75 0.96
N PHE A 74 -2.77 16.50 0.58
CA PHE A 74 -2.55 16.89 -0.83
C PHE A 74 -2.11 15.71 -1.70
N GLN A 75 -1.29 14.80 -1.15
CA GLN A 75 -0.83 13.60 -1.83
C GLN A 75 -1.99 12.62 -2.05
N VAL A 76 -2.86 12.45 -1.05
CA VAL A 76 -4.09 11.66 -1.17
C VAL A 76 -5.02 12.28 -2.23
N ALA A 77 -5.18 13.60 -2.25
CA ALA A 77 -6.05 14.28 -3.22
C ALA A 77 -5.51 14.17 -4.65
N ALA A 78 -4.18 14.28 -4.82
CA ALA A 78 -3.52 14.02 -6.09
C ALA A 78 -3.73 12.57 -6.54
N TYR A 79 -3.66 11.60 -5.63
CA TYR A 79 -3.92 10.19 -5.94
C TYR A 79 -5.36 9.97 -6.40
N VAL A 80 -6.35 10.55 -5.72
CA VAL A 80 -7.77 10.46 -6.12
C VAL A 80 -7.94 10.90 -7.58
N ARG A 81 -7.40 12.07 -7.95
CA ARG A 81 -7.47 12.60 -9.32
C ARG A 81 -6.78 11.69 -10.32
N ALA A 82 -5.52 11.35 -10.03
CA ALA A 82 -4.72 10.53 -10.93
C ALA A 82 -5.33 9.13 -11.12
N TYR A 83 -5.88 8.53 -10.06
CA TYR A 83 -6.53 7.23 -10.09
C TYR A 83 -7.78 7.26 -10.99
N LEU A 84 -8.69 8.21 -10.75
CA LEU A 84 -9.91 8.35 -11.55
C LEU A 84 -9.59 8.60 -13.03
N GLU A 85 -8.61 9.46 -13.33
CA GLU A 85 -8.17 9.69 -14.70
C GLU A 85 -7.50 8.43 -15.30
N SER A 86 -6.76 7.66 -14.50
CA SER A 86 -6.04 6.48 -14.99
C SER A 86 -6.93 5.31 -15.40
N VAL A 87 -8.16 5.24 -14.90
CA VAL A 87 -9.11 4.17 -15.23
C VAL A 87 -9.94 4.46 -16.47
N GLU A 88 -9.91 5.70 -16.97
CA GLU A 88 -10.62 6.08 -18.18
C GLU A 88 -10.09 5.34 -19.43
N PRO A 89 -10.94 5.05 -20.43
CA PRO A 89 -10.55 4.33 -21.65
C PRO A 89 -9.40 4.99 -22.43
N GLY A 90 -9.27 6.32 -22.33
CA GLY A 90 -8.23 7.11 -23.01
C GLY A 90 -6.98 7.40 -22.19
N ALA A 91 -6.86 6.82 -20.98
CA ALA A 91 -5.77 7.15 -20.06
C ALA A 91 -4.39 6.77 -20.63
N VAL A 92 -3.43 7.70 -20.54
CA VAL A 92 -2.06 7.47 -20.99
C VAL A 92 -1.38 6.44 -20.07
N ASN A 93 -0.64 5.48 -20.65
CA ASN A 93 0.05 4.42 -19.90
C ASN A 93 0.99 4.96 -18.81
N GLY A 94 1.64 6.10 -19.05
CA GLY A 94 2.51 6.76 -18.07
C GLY A 94 1.76 7.16 -16.79
N LEU A 95 0.49 7.56 -16.89
CA LEU A 95 -0.35 7.90 -15.74
C LEU A 95 -0.63 6.67 -14.89
N LYS A 96 -0.96 5.53 -15.51
CA LYS A 96 -1.19 4.25 -14.79
C LYS A 96 0.03 3.85 -13.97
N THR A 97 1.23 3.97 -14.54
CA THR A 97 2.49 3.75 -13.81
C THR A 97 2.69 4.74 -12.66
N GLY A 98 2.35 6.02 -12.89
CA GLY A 98 2.39 7.05 -11.85
C GLY A 98 1.46 6.74 -10.67
N VAL A 99 0.23 6.31 -10.95
CA VAL A 99 -0.76 5.93 -9.94
C VAL A 99 -0.27 4.76 -9.10
N LEU A 100 0.30 3.71 -9.70
CA LEU A 100 0.85 2.58 -8.93
C LEU A 100 1.98 3.00 -7.99
N ARG A 101 2.79 3.99 -8.39
CA ARG A 101 3.82 4.56 -7.52
C ARG A 101 3.21 5.36 -6.37
N MET A 102 2.21 6.20 -6.65
CA MET A 102 1.50 6.98 -5.63
C MET A 102 0.80 6.05 -4.63
N GLU A 103 0.18 4.98 -5.11
CA GLU A 103 -0.44 3.93 -4.30
C GLU A 103 0.56 3.31 -3.32
N ALA A 104 1.78 3.02 -3.78
CA ALA A 104 2.85 2.52 -2.92
C ALA A 104 3.35 3.56 -1.91
N GLU A 105 3.48 4.83 -2.30
CA GLU A 105 3.90 5.93 -1.42
C GLU A 105 2.85 6.23 -0.34
N LEU A 106 1.57 5.96 -0.61
CA LEU A 106 0.46 6.10 0.35
C LEU A 106 0.23 4.83 1.21
N GLY A 107 0.96 3.75 0.98
CA GLY A 107 0.75 2.49 1.70
C GLY A 107 -0.56 1.79 1.35
N LEU A 108 -1.13 2.08 0.17
CA LEU A 108 -2.33 1.40 -0.33
C LEU A 108 -2.00 0.03 -0.95
N SER A 109 -0.76 -0.16 -1.42
CA SER A 109 -0.29 -1.43 -1.98
C SER A 109 0.51 -2.25 -0.97
N ILE A 110 0.54 -3.58 -1.13
CA ILE A 110 1.34 -4.50 -0.30
C ILE A 110 2.84 -4.12 -0.29
N PRO A 111 3.48 -3.84 -1.45
CA PRO A 111 4.86 -3.36 -1.46
C PRO A 111 5.03 -2.03 -0.74
N GLY A 112 4.05 -1.12 -0.86
CA GLY A 112 4.03 0.17 -0.15
C GLY A 112 4.00 0.00 1.37
N MET A 113 3.03 -0.78 1.87
CA MET A 113 2.91 -1.14 3.29
C MET A 113 4.21 -1.73 3.84
N THR A 114 4.81 -2.67 3.11
CA THR A 114 6.07 -3.30 3.51
C THR A 114 7.23 -2.30 3.57
N ARG A 115 7.33 -1.40 2.59
CA ARG A 115 8.39 -0.38 2.51
C ARG A 115 8.25 0.69 3.59
N LEU A 116 7.02 1.08 3.91
CA LEU A 116 6.70 2.04 4.95
C LEU A 116 6.77 1.42 6.36
N GLY A 117 6.89 0.09 6.44
CA GLY A 117 6.90 -0.65 7.70
C GLY A 117 5.54 -0.59 8.40
N TRP A 118 4.44 -0.57 7.64
CA TRP A 118 3.08 -0.51 8.17
C TRP A 118 2.43 -1.89 8.11
N LYS A 119 1.66 -2.23 9.13
CA LYS A 119 0.84 -3.46 9.22
C LYS A 119 -0.50 -3.14 9.86
N PHE A 120 -1.54 -3.92 9.58
CA PHE A 120 -2.83 -3.77 10.27
C PHE A 120 -2.77 -4.33 11.69
N ALA A 121 -3.58 -3.78 12.59
CA ALA A 121 -3.87 -4.39 13.89
C ALA A 121 -4.69 -5.66 13.65
N GLU A 122 -4.17 -6.81 14.10
CA GLU A 122 -4.72 -8.15 13.87
C GLU A 122 -4.71 -8.54 12.38
N ASP A 123 -3.91 -9.53 12.00
CA ASP A 123 -3.55 -9.79 10.61
C ASP A 123 -4.68 -10.53 9.85
N GLU A 124 -5.78 -9.85 9.50
CA GLU A 124 -6.86 -10.39 8.64
C GLU A 124 -6.30 -10.91 7.29
N VAL A 125 -5.20 -10.33 6.81
CA VAL A 125 -4.54 -10.75 5.57
C VAL A 125 -3.76 -12.05 5.77
N ALA A 126 -3.23 -12.33 6.98
CA ALA A 126 -2.63 -13.63 7.28
C ALA A 126 -3.67 -14.74 7.24
N GLU A 127 -4.90 -14.51 7.70
CA GLU A 127 -5.98 -15.49 7.60
C GLU A 127 -6.34 -15.77 6.13
N VAL A 128 -6.58 -14.73 5.33
CA VAL A 128 -6.87 -14.88 3.89
C VAL A 128 -5.71 -15.54 3.13
N ARG A 129 -4.46 -15.23 3.50
CA ARG A 129 -3.25 -15.83 2.90
C ARG A 129 -3.09 -17.30 3.29
N GLN A 130 -3.32 -17.65 4.55
CA GLN A 130 -3.30 -19.04 5.02
C GLN A 130 -4.42 -19.85 4.35
N GLU A 131 -5.60 -19.27 4.17
CA GLU A 131 -6.73 -19.91 3.51
C GLU A 131 -6.45 -20.16 2.02
N LYS A 132 -5.89 -19.17 1.31
CA LYS A 132 -5.50 -19.31 -0.10
C LYS A 132 -4.31 -20.27 -0.29
N GLN A 133 -3.36 -20.32 0.65
CA GLN A 133 -2.25 -21.29 0.63
C GLN A 133 -2.71 -22.72 0.94
N ARG A 134 -3.69 -22.90 1.84
CA ARG A 134 -4.35 -24.19 2.09
C ARG A 134 -5.07 -24.69 0.83
N ALA A 135 -5.75 -23.80 0.11
CA ALA A 135 -6.49 -24.14 -1.11
C ALA A 135 -5.60 -24.53 -2.32
N VAL A 136 -4.32 -24.16 -2.34
CA VAL A 136 -3.39 -24.41 -3.48
C VAL A 136 -2.23 -25.34 -3.08
N SER A 137 -2.45 -26.15 -2.03
CA SER A 137 -1.48 -27.10 -1.49
C SER A 137 -0.89 -28.02 -2.57
N ALA A 138 0.42 -28.25 -2.50
CA ALA A 138 1.20 -29.04 -3.47
C ALA A 138 0.69 -30.48 -3.69
N ARG A 139 -0.14 -31.01 -2.77
CA ARG A 139 -0.80 -32.31 -2.92
C ARG A 139 -1.85 -32.33 -4.04
N ASP A 140 -2.58 -31.25 -4.26
CA ASP A 140 -3.57 -31.18 -5.35
C ASP A 140 -2.90 -31.10 -6.72
N ARG A 141 -1.73 -30.46 -6.80
CA ARG A 141 -0.93 -30.39 -8.03
C ARG A 141 -0.31 -31.74 -8.42
N LEU A 142 0.07 -32.57 -7.45
CA LEU A 142 0.61 -33.92 -7.68
C LEU A 142 -0.46 -34.93 -8.11
N ARG A 143 -1.74 -34.69 -7.78
CA ARG A 143 -2.86 -35.55 -8.17
C ARG A 143 -3.29 -35.34 -9.63
N ALA A 144 -3.09 -34.14 -10.17
CA ALA A 144 -3.49 -33.77 -11.54
C ALA A 144 -2.57 -34.32 -12.66
N ILE A 145 -1.44 -34.94 -12.32
CA ILE A 145 -0.43 -35.40 -13.30
C ILE A 145 -0.43 -36.94 -13.44
N ASN A 146 -1.12 -37.67 -12.53
CA ASN A 146 -1.19 -39.14 -12.53
C ASN A 146 -2.57 -39.68 -12.95
N GLY A 147 -3.34 -38.91 -13.75
CA GLY A 147 -4.64 -39.30 -14.30
C GLY A 147 -4.61 -39.42 -15.80
#